data_AF-A0AAD4XXF5-F1
#
_entry.id   AF-A0AAD4XXF5-F1
#
_cell.length_a   1.000
_cell.length_b   1.000
_cell.length_c   1.000
_cell.angle_alpha   90.00
_cell.angle_beta   90.00
_cell.angle_gamma   90.00
#
_symmetry.space_group_name_H-M   'P 1'
#
loop_
_entity.id
_entity.type
_entity.pdbx_description
1 polymer ?
#
loop_
_entity_poly.entity_id
_entity_poly.type
_entity_poly.pdbx_seq_one_letter_code
_entity_poly.pdbx_strand_id
1 'polypeptide(L)'
;MEILNQREPKYLPNSNFINHERVRESRATLVSLLLLLQFGRSTGSEFVDCWKKMDQQVLIALALSMLGGLSTSLGALVVILNDAPNLKMLGLLQGFAAGLMLSISFLDLAHNAINSIGFLKGNVWFFGGVIFFAIVSSFIPEPTLAPAVDGKSKKKGGDAGGKDMLKKHRRQVLFSGIITAIGISLHNFPEGMAVFLGSMKGLRVGINLAFAIALHNIPEGVAVALPVYFATQSKWQAFKLATLSGLAEPLGVIIVAYLFPSSLNPEILEGLLGGVGGVMAFLTLHEMLPLAFDYAGPKQAVKAVFLGMAFMSASLYFLEISLPKDISL
;
A
#
# COMPACT_ATOMS: atom_id res chain seq x y z
N MET A 1 -33.74 66.00 -10.44
CA MET A 1 -34.99 65.30 -10.78
C MET A 1 -34.74 64.57 -12.08
N GLU A 2 -34.26 63.33 -12.02
CA GLU A 2 -34.54 62.26 -12.99
C GLU A 2 -33.84 60.97 -12.53
N ILE A 3 -34.68 59.98 -12.29
CA ILE A 3 -34.38 58.61 -11.90
C ILE A 3 -34.49 57.81 -13.20
N LEU A 4 -33.43 57.12 -13.65
CA LEU A 4 -33.55 56.10 -14.70
C LEU A 4 -32.66 54.88 -14.43
N ASN A 5 -33.26 53.92 -13.72
CA ASN A 5 -33.48 52.55 -14.15
C ASN A 5 -32.27 51.72 -14.64
N GLN A 6 -31.54 51.11 -13.71
CA GLN A 6 -30.65 49.98 -14.01
C GLN A 6 -31.48 48.69 -14.15
N ARG A 7 -31.49 48.08 -15.34
CA ARG A 7 -31.99 46.71 -15.55
C ARG A 7 -30.91 45.71 -15.16
N GLU A 8 -31.24 44.76 -14.29
CA GLU A 8 -30.40 43.59 -14.01
C GLU A 8 -30.26 42.67 -15.24
N PRO A 9 -29.10 42.03 -15.47
CA PRO A 9 -28.97 40.98 -16.46
C PRO A 9 -29.55 39.65 -15.91
N LYS A 10 -30.52 39.09 -16.63
CA LYS A 10 -30.95 37.69 -16.44
C LYS A 10 -29.76 36.75 -16.73
N TYR A 11 -29.31 36.02 -15.72
CA TYR A 11 -28.44 34.87 -15.89
C TYR A 11 -29.16 33.79 -16.72
N LEU A 12 -28.73 33.58 -17.96
CA LEU A 12 -29.06 32.39 -18.75
C LEU A 12 -28.01 31.31 -18.44
N PRO A 13 -28.39 30.08 -18.07
CA PRO A 13 -27.42 29.00 -17.89
C PRO A 13 -26.75 28.66 -19.22
N ASN A 14 -25.42 28.62 -19.18
CA ASN A 14 -24.53 28.41 -20.31
C ASN A 14 -24.69 26.98 -20.86
N SER A 15 -25.28 26.84 -22.06
CA SER A 15 -25.61 25.55 -22.70
C SER A 15 -24.40 24.65 -23.01
N ASN A 16 -23.18 25.20 -22.94
CA ASN A 16 -21.93 24.47 -23.16
C ASN A 16 -21.46 23.65 -21.96
N PHE A 17 -21.93 23.93 -20.74
CA PHE A 17 -21.60 23.13 -19.55
C PHE A 17 -22.42 21.83 -19.50
N ILE A 18 -23.68 21.90 -19.92
CA ILE A 18 -24.61 20.75 -19.95
C ILE A 18 -24.19 19.72 -21.00
N ASN A 19 -23.56 20.14 -22.11
CA ASN A 19 -23.07 19.22 -23.14
C ASN A 19 -21.81 18.45 -22.71
N HIS A 20 -20.94 19.03 -21.88
CA HIS A 20 -19.75 18.32 -21.37
C HIS A 20 -20.09 17.26 -20.32
N GLU A 21 -21.09 17.51 -19.46
CA GLU A 21 -21.59 16.48 -18.54
C GLU A 21 -22.33 15.36 -19.28
N ARG A 22 -23.16 15.68 -20.29
CA ARG A 22 -23.88 14.65 -21.07
C ARG A 22 -22.95 13.74 -21.88
N VAL A 23 -21.82 14.26 -22.37
CA VAL A 23 -20.78 13.46 -23.07
C VAL A 23 -19.95 12.64 -22.08
N ARG A 24 -19.73 13.12 -20.85
CA ARG A 24 -19.02 12.40 -19.78
C ARG A 24 -19.88 11.26 -19.22
N GLU A 25 -21.18 11.49 -19.02
CA GLU A 25 -22.16 10.46 -18.68
C GLU A 25 -22.24 9.41 -19.80
N SER A 26 -22.37 9.83 -21.07
CA SER A 26 -22.43 8.89 -22.21
C SER A 26 -21.19 7.99 -22.32
N ARG A 27 -19.99 8.48 -21.97
CA ARG A 27 -18.75 7.69 -21.94
C ARG A 27 -18.68 6.74 -20.74
N ALA A 28 -19.17 7.15 -19.58
CA ALA A 28 -19.30 6.27 -18.42
C ALA A 28 -20.33 5.15 -18.67
N THR A 29 -21.46 5.47 -19.31
CA THR A 29 -22.46 4.48 -19.73
C THR A 29 -21.90 3.55 -20.78
N LEU A 30 -21.06 4.02 -21.71
CA LEU A 30 -20.39 3.16 -22.70
C LEU A 30 -19.40 2.18 -22.07
N VAL A 31 -18.65 2.58 -21.04
CA VAL A 31 -17.77 1.68 -20.28
C VAL A 31 -18.59 0.68 -19.46
N SER A 32 -19.67 1.12 -18.81
CA SER A 32 -20.59 0.21 -18.10
C SER A 32 -21.34 -0.73 -19.04
N LEU A 33 -21.67 -0.30 -20.26
CA LEU A 33 -22.32 -1.10 -21.29
C LEU A 33 -21.33 -2.07 -21.95
N LEU A 34 -20.07 -1.67 -22.15
CA LEU A 34 -18.99 -2.54 -22.59
C LEU A 34 -18.65 -3.61 -21.55
N LEU A 35 -18.69 -3.25 -20.26
CA LEU A 35 -18.60 -4.21 -19.15
C LEU A 35 -19.80 -5.16 -19.18
N LEU A 36 -21.04 -4.66 -19.24
CA LEU A 36 -22.25 -5.50 -19.34
C LEU A 36 -22.28 -6.41 -20.58
N LEU A 37 -21.74 -5.95 -21.72
CA LEU A 37 -21.62 -6.75 -22.94
C LEU A 37 -20.51 -7.80 -22.87
N GLN A 38 -19.47 -7.59 -22.05
CA GLN A 38 -18.50 -8.65 -21.70
C GLN A 38 -19.12 -9.69 -20.74
N PHE A 39 -20.06 -9.30 -19.88
CA PHE A 39 -20.76 -10.20 -18.95
C PHE A 39 -21.88 -11.03 -19.58
N GLY A 40 -22.44 -10.62 -20.72
CA GLY A 40 -23.68 -11.19 -21.28
C GLY A 40 -23.54 -12.49 -22.10
N ARG A 41 -22.36 -13.11 -22.18
CA ARG A 41 -22.10 -14.20 -23.15
C ARG A 41 -21.53 -15.50 -22.57
N SER A 42 -21.48 -15.64 -21.24
CA SER A 42 -21.07 -16.89 -20.59
C SER A 42 -22.27 -17.83 -20.48
N THR A 43 -22.15 -19.05 -21.01
CA THR A 43 -23.13 -20.10 -20.75
C THR A 43 -23.13 -20.47 -19.26
N GLY A 44 -24.28 -20.89 -18.71
CA GLY A 44 -24.44 -21.11 -17.26
C GLY A 44 -23.50 -22.15 -16.65
N SER A 45 -22.96 -23.08 -17.44
CA SER A 45 -21.94 -24.04 -17.00
C SER A 45 -20.54 -23.42 -16.91
N GLU A 46 -20.16 -22.55 -17.86
CA GLU A 46 -18.88 -21.83 -17.84
C GLU A 46 -18.83 -20.80 -16.70
N PHE A 47 -19.97 -20.21 -16.36
CA PHE A 47 -20.09 -19.29 -15.23
C PHE A 47 -19.86 -19.98 -13.88
N VAL A 48 -20.44 -21.17 -13.68
CA VAL A 48 -20.30 -21.95 -12.44
C VAL A 48 -18.88 -22.48 -12.27
N ASP A 49 -18.25 -22.95 -13.35
CA ASP A 49 -16.86 -23.41 -13.31
C ASP A 49 -15.87 -22.26 -13.14
N CYS A 50 -16.15 -21.09 -13.74
CA CYS A 50 -15.39 -19.86 -13.51
C CYS A 50 -15.48 -19.42 -12.03
N TRP A 51 -16.67 -19.47 -11.44
CA TRP A 51 -16.87 -19.12 -10.03
C TRP A 51 -16.15 -20.10 -9.09
N LYS A 52 -16.25 -21.41 -9.33
CA LYS A 52 -15.53 -22.43 -8.53
C LYS A 52 -14.01 -22.32 -8.62
N LYS A 53 -13.46 -22.07 -9.82
CA LYS A 53 -12.01 -21.81 -9.99
C LYS A 53 -11.58 -20.51 -9.31
N MET A 54 -12.44 -19.49 -9.35
CA MET A 54 -12.21 -18.23 -8.65
C MET A 54 -12.26 -18.39 -7.14
N ASP A 55 -13.17 -19.19 -6.58
CA ASP A 55 -13.18 -19.50 -5.14
C ASP A 55 -11.81 -20.06 -4.71
N GLN A 56 -11.22 -20.96 -5.50
CA GLN A 56 -9.90 -21.52 -5.20
C GLN A 56 -8.76 -20.49 -5.32
N GLN A 57 -8.72 -19.68 -6.39
CA GLN A 57 -7.69 -18.65 -6.56
C GLN A 57 -7.79 -17.54 -5.51
N VAL A 58 -9.02 -17.11 -5.18
CA VAL A 58 -9.28 -16.14 -4.11
C VAL A 58 -8.86 -16.72 -2.76
N LEU A 59 -9.20 -17.98 -2.45
CA LEU A 59 -8.77 -18.62 -1.21
C LEU A 59 -7.25 -18.74 -1.10
N ILE A 60 -6.56 -19.07 -2.19
CA ILE A 60 -5.11 -19.11 -2.23
C ILE A 60 -4.52 -17.71 -2.03
N ALA A 61 -5.01 -16.71 -2.75
CA ALA A 61 -4.57 -15.32 -2.59
C ALA A 61 -4.81 -14.82 -1.15
N LEU A 62 -5.95 -15.17 -0.54
CA LEU A 62 -6.25 -14.86 0.86
C LEU A 62 -5.28 -15.56 1.82
N ALA A 63 -4.95 -16.83 1.59
CA ALA A 63 -3.99 -17.55 2.42
C ALA A 63 -2.58 -16.95 2.32
N LEU A 64 -2.15 -16.64 1.09
CA LEU A 64 -0.86 -16.01 0.82
C LEU A 64 -0.79 -14.60 1.42
N SER A 65 -1.85 -13.81 1.28
CA SER A 65 -1.94 -12.46 1.83
C SER A 65 -2.12 -12.45 3.35
N MET A 66 -2.76 -13.47 3.93
CA MET A 66 -2.76 -13.67 5.39
C MET A 66 -1.35 -13.97 5.90
N LEU A 67 -0.55 -14.74 5.14
CA LEU A 67 0.85 -14.98 5.50
C LEU A 67 1.69 -13.69 5.46
N GLY A 68 1.47 -12.84 4.45
CA GLY A 68 2.04 -11.49 4.42
C GLY A 68 1.62 -10.64 5.62
N GLY A 69 0.31 -10.50 5.86
CA GLY A 69 -0.23 -9.67 6.95
C GLY A 69 0.15 -10.15 8.35
N LEU A 70 0.27 -11.46 8.55
CA LEU A 70 0.77 -12.02 9.80
C LEU A 70 2.26 -11.77 10.00
N SER A 71 3.03 -11.59 8.94
CA SER A 71 4.46 -11.23 9.04
C SER A 71 4.65 -9.84 9.66
N THR A 72 3.73 -8.91 9.41
CA THR A 72 3.66 -7.61 10.12
C THR A 72 3.41 -7.80 11.61
N SER A 73 2.55 -8.75 11.97
CA SER A 73 2.33 -9.12 13.38
C SER A 73 3.56 -9.76 14.01
N LEU A 74 4.29 -10.60 13.26
CA LEU A 74 5.55 -11.21 13.72
C LEU A 74 6.63 -10.15 13.97
N GLY A 75 6.75 -9.17 13.08
CA GLY A 75 7.64 -8.02 13.28
C GLY A 75 7.34 -7.28 14.59
N ALA A 76 6.06 -7.02 14.87
CA ALA A 76 5.65 -6.42 16.14
C ALA A 76 5.97 -7.29 17.35
N LEU A 77 5.84 -8.61 17.23
CA LEU A 77 6.17 -9.55 18.30
C LEU A 77 7.67 -9.51 18.66
N VAL A 78 8.55 -9.31 17.68
CA VAL A 78 10.00 -9.14 17.92
C VAL A 78 10.28 -7.97 18.86
N VAL A 79 9.57 -6.84 18.70
CA VAL A 79 9.69 -5.65 19.56
C VAL A 79 9.18 -5.91 20.98
N ILE A 80 8.21 -6.80 21.12
CA ILE A 80 7.53 -7.10 22.38
C ILE A 80 8.32 -8.11 23.22
N LEU A 81 8.93 -9.10 22.57
CA LEU A 81 9.67 -10.18 23.21
C LEU A 81 11.12 -9.81 23.52
N ASN A 82 11.73 -8.94 22.71
CA ASN A 82 13.12 -8.50 22.90
C ASN A 82 13.18 -7.07 23.44
N ASP A 83 14.39 -6.64 23.81
CA ASP A 83 14.64 -5.22 24.02
C ASP A 83 14.34 -4.46 22.73
N ALA A 84 13.54 -3.41 22.86
CA ALA A 84 13.08 -2.59 21.76
C ALA A 84 14.28 -2.13 20.90
N PRO A 85 14.31 -2.43 19.58
CA PRO A 85 15.45 -2.06 18.74
C PRO A 85 15.71 -0.56 18.80
N ASN A 86 16.97 -0.17 18.77
CA ASN A 86 17.31 1.26 18.71
C ASN A 86 16.85 1.86 17.37
N LEU A 87 16.65 3.18 17.35
CA LEU A 87 16.17 3.89 16.15
C LEU A 87 17.07 3.64 14.93
N LYS A 88 18.38 3.56 15.13
CA LYS A 88 19.33 3.28 14.04
C LYS A 88 19.07 1.92 13.38
N MET A 89 18.83 0.86 14.16
CA MET A 89 18.47 -0.46 13.65
C MET A 89 17.13 -0.40 12.90
N LEU A 90 16.15 0.34 13.42
CA LEU A 90 14.88 0.58 12.73
C LEU A 90 15.12 1.22 11.35
N GLY A 91 15.94 2.27 11.28
CA GLY A 91 16.27 2.92 10.00
C GLY A 91 16.99 1.99 9.01
N LEU A 92 17.87 1.11 9.50
CA LEU A 92 18.53 0.11 8.67
C LEU A 92 17.54 -0.94 8.14
N LEU A 93 16.63 -1.43 8.99
CA LEU A 93 15.58 -2.37 8.60
C LEU A 93 14.62 -1.74 7.58
N GLN A 94 14.27 -0.47 7.75
CA GLN A 94 13.45 0.29 6.81
C GLN A 94 14.16 0.51 5.47
N GLY A 95 15.46 0.83 5.49
CA GLY A 95 16.27 0.92 4.27
C GLY A 95 16.33 -0.43 3.53
N PHE A 96 16.55 -1.53 4.25
CA PHE A 96 16.52 -2.87 3.68
C PHE A 96 15.16 -3.20 3.05
N ALA A 97 14.05 -2.97 3.77
CA ALA A 97 12.70 -3.18 3.27
C ALA A 97 12.38 -2.32 2.03
N ALA A 98 12.81 -1.05 2.02
CA ALA A 98 12.69 -0.19 0.85
C ALA A 98 13.44 -0.77 -0.38
N GLY A 99 14.61 -1.38 -0.16
CA GLY A 99 15.34 -2.10 -1.20
C GLY A 99 14.58 -3.31 -1.77
N LEU A 100 13.93 -4.10 -0.91
CA LEU A 100 13.06 -5.21 -1.33
C LEU A 100 11.91 -4.69 -2.22
N MET A 101 11.21 -3.66 -1.74
CA MET A 101 10.01 -3.11 -2.40
C MET A 101 10.30 -2.42 -3.72
N LEU A 102 11.40 -1.66 -3.81
CA LEU A 102 11.84 -1.09 -5.09
C LEU A 102 12.20 -2.18 -6.10
N SER A 103 12.78 -3.28 -5.64
CA SER A 103 13.13 -4.40 -6.52
C SER A 103 11.87 -5.08 -7.07
N ILE A 104 10.88 -5.38 -6.22
CA ILE A 104 9.59 -5.93 -6.65
C ILE A 104 8.92 -4.97 -7.65
N SER A 105 8.88 -3.69 -7.32
CA SER A 105 8.21 -2.68 -8.13
C SER A 105 8.82 -2.54 -9.52
N PHE A 106 10.15 -2.39 -9.62
CA PHE A 106 10.83 -2.12 -10.89
C PHE A 106 11.25 -3.37 -11.66
N LEU A 107 11.79 -4.38 -10.96
CA LEU A 107 12.40 -5.55 -11.61
C LEU A 107 11.39 -6.67 -11.85
N ASP A 108 10.27 -6.69 -11.14
CA ASP A 108 9.24 -7.71 -11.30
C ASP A 108 7.97 -7.10 -11.91
N LEU A 109 7.22 -6.26 -11.18
CA LEU A 109 5.91 -5.77 -11.60
C LEU A 109 5.97 -4.87 -12.84
N ALA A 110 6.76 -3.78 -12.80
CA ALA A 110 6.89 -2.87 -13.93
C ALA A 110 7.55 -3.55 -15.14
N HIS A 111 8.59 -4.36 -14.90
CA HIS A 111 9.28 -5.09 -15.94
C HIS A 111 8.35 -6.06 -16.68
N ASN A 112 7.60 -6.88 -15.93
CA ASN A 112 6.63 -7.82 -16.50
C ASN A 112 5.53 -7.11 -17.27
N ALA A 113 4.98 -6.01 -16.74
CA ALA A 113 3.98 -5.22 -17.45
C ALA A 113 4.54 -4.68 -18.78
N ILE A 114 5.72 -4.08 -18.78
CA ILE A 114 6.37 -3.55 -19.99
C ILE A 114 6.61 -4.66 -21.03
N ASN A 115 7.06 -5.84 -20.61
CA ASN A 115 7.30 -6.97 -21.51
C ASN A 115 6.02 -7.57 -22.06
N SER A 116 4.95 -7.63 -21.27
CA SER A 116 3.68 -8.26 -21.66
C SER A 116 2.80 -7.35 -22.53
N ILE A 117 2.70 -6.05 -22.20
CA ILE A 117 1.75 -5.12 -22.86
C ILE A 117 2.45 -4.01 -23.66
N GLY A 118 3.78 -4.00 -23.68
CA GLY A 118 4.60 -3.06 -24.44
C GLY A 118 5.04 -1.83 -23.64
N PHE A 119 6.19 -1.26 -24.03
CA PHE A 119 6.87 -0.17 -23.32
C PHE A 119 5.96 1.01 -22.96
N LEU A 120 5.22 1.55 -23.93
CA LEU A 120 4.36 2.71 -23.69
C LEU A 120 3.22 2.38 -22.72
N LYS A 121 2.47 1.30 -22.97
CA LYS A 121 1.31 0.93 -22.16
C LYS A 121 1.72 0.56 -20.73
N GLY A 122 2.77 -0.25 -20.57
CA GLY A 122 3.30 -0.62 -19.26
C GLY A 122 3.71 0.58 -18.41
N ASN A 123 4.44 1.54 -19.01
CA ASN A 123 4.81 2.77 -18.32
C ASN A 123 3.59 3.65 -17.98
N VAL A 124 2.59 3.75 -18.87
CA VAL A 124 1.35 4.49 -18.58
C VAL A 124 0.63 3.92 -17.35
N TRP A 125 0.55 2.59 -17.24
CA TRP A 125 -0.02 1.95 -16.05
C TRP A 125 0.82 2.21 -14.79
N PHE A 126 2.14 2.03 -14.87
CA PHE A 126 3.05 2.29 -13.75
C PHE A 126 2.94 3.72 -13.23
N PHE A 127 3.12 4.73 -14.09
CA PHE A 127 3.01 6.12 -13.68
C PHE A 127 1.57 6.52 -13.34
N GLY A 128 0.56 5.86 -13.92
CA GLY A 128 -0.83 5.98 -13.51
C GLY A 128 -1.02 5.57 -12.05
N GLY A 129 -0.40 4.46 -11.63
CA GLY A 129 -0.35 4.02 -10.23
C GLY A 129 0.35 5.03 -9.31
N VAL A 130 1.51 5.54 -9.72
CA VAL A 130 2.24 6.59 -9.00
C VAL A 130 1.36 7.82 -8.77
N ILE A 131 0.74 8.35 -9.83
CA ILE A 131 -0.11 9.55 -9.76
C ILE A 131 -1.35 9.29 -8.91
N PHE A 132 -1.99 8.12 -9.10
CA PHE A 132 -3.16 7.73 -8.33
C PHE A 132 -2.84 7.73 -6.83
N PHE A 133 -1.76 7.09 -6.42
CA PHE A 133 -1.42 7.04 -5.01
C PHE A 133 -0.90 8.36 -4.47
N ALA A 134 -0.18 9.15 -5.27
CA ALA A 134 0.20 10.51 -4.89
C ALA A 134 -1.05 11.37 -4.55
N ILE A 135 -2.11 11.27 -5.35
CA ILE A 135 -3.39 11.94 -5.07
C ILE A 135 -4.02 11.39 -3.79
N VAL A 136 -4.09 10.07 -3.62
CA VAL A 136 -4.64 9.46 -2.39
C VAL A 136 -3.85 9.91 -1.15
N SER A 137 -2.51 9.89 -1.21
CA SER A 137 -1.62 10.31 -0.14
C SER A 137 -1.81 11.77 0.26
N SER A 138 -2.16 12.65 -0.69
CA SER A 138 -2.42 14.07 -0.41
C SER A 138 -3.64 14.32 0.48
N PHE A 139 -4.57 13.35 0.58
CA PHE A 139 -5.71 13.43 1.49
C PHE A 139 -5.41 12.90 2.90
N ILE A 140 -4.26 12.25 3.09
CA ILE A 140 -3.86 11.66 4.37
C ILE A 140 -2.92 12.64 5.06
N PRO A 141 -3.27 13.15 6.25
CA PRO A 141 -2.41 14.06 6.98
C PRO A 141 -1.07 13.39 7.30
N GLU A 142 0.05 14.05 6.98
CA GLU A 142 1.36 13.59 7.39
C GLU A 142 1.44 13.49 8.92
N PRO A 143 1.99 12.40 9.48
CA PRO A 143 2.28 12.35 10.90
C PRO A 143 3.31 13.43 11.22
N THR A 144 2.91 14.47 11.95
CA THR A 144 3.88 15.33 12.63
C THR A 144 4.64 14.48 13.63
N LEU A 145 5.85 14.05 13.27
CA LEU A 145 6.84 13.52 14.20
C LEU A 145 6.96 14.53 15.33
N ALA A 146 6.41 14.20 16.50
CA ALA A 146 6.65 15.00 17.69
C ALA A 146 8.18 15.06 17.87
N PRO A 147 8.79 16.25 17.99
CA PRO A 147 10.23 16.35 18.18
C PRO A 147 10.63 15.43 19.32
N ALA A 148 11.68 14.64 19.09
CA ALA A 148 12.33 13.88 20.14
C ALA A 148 12.49 14.83 21.34
N VAL A 149 11.92 14.44 22.49
CA VAL A 149 12.02 15.24 23.70
C VAL A 149 13.50 15.32 24.04
N ASP A 150 14.14 16.42 23.65
CA ASP A 150 15.45 16.78 24.15
C ASP A 150 15.35 16.79 25.67
N GLY A 151 16.09 15.89 26.30
CA GLY A 151 16.10 15.63 27.73
C GLY A 151 16.66 16.76 28.58
N LYS A 152 16.23 18.00 28.37
CA LYS A 152 16.62 19.18 29.16
C LYS A 152 15.46 20.17 29.33
N SER A 153 14.31 19.72 29.84
CA SER A 153 13.38 20.68 30.47
C SER A 153 13.60 20.70 31.98
N LYS A 154 14.32 21.73 32.41
CA LYS A 154 14.57 22.06 33.82
C LYS A 154 13.26 22.05 34.61
N LYS A 155 13.26 21.34 35.74
CA LYS A 155 12.30 21.51 36.85
C LYS A 155 12.04 23.00 37.10
N LYS A 156 10.80 23.46 36.91
CA LYS A 156 10.23 24.59 37.66
C LYS A 156 8.71 24.44 37.80
N GLY A 157 8.30 24.13 39.04
CA GLY A 157 7.11 24.61 39.76
C GLY A 157 5.72 24.45 39.13
N GLY A 158 4.85 23.71 39.82
CA GLY A 158 3.39 23.82 39.72
C GLY A 158 2.66 22.51 39.40
N ASP A 159 2.15 21.85 40.44
CA ASP A 159 1.54 20.50 40.42
C ASP A 159 0.21 20.38 39.62
N ALA A 160 -0.28 21.51 39.07
CA ALA A 160 -1.48 21.57 38.22
C ALA A 160 -1.16 21.60 36.70
N GLY A 161 -0.05 22.22 36.29
CA GLY A 161 0.32 22.35 34.86
C GLY A 161 1.03 21.11 34.29
N GLY A 162 1.69 20.32 35.13
CA GLY A 162 2.41 19.12 34.72
C GLY A 162 1.51 17.98 34.24
N LYS A 163 0.32 17.83 34.84
CA LYS A 163 -0.65 16.77 34.47
C LYS A 163 -1.29 17.04 33.11
N ASP A 164 -1.59 18.30 32.79
CA ASP A 164 -2.16 18.69 31.49
C ASP A 164 -1.12 18.63 30.36
N MET A 165 0.12 19.05 30.61
CA MET A 165 1.21 18.90 29.64
C MET A 165 1.54 17.42 29.35
N LEU A 166 1.54 16.56 30.37
CA LEU A 166 1.80 15.13 30.20
C LEU A 166 0.65 14.40 29.47
N LYS A 167 -0.61 14.79 29.74
CA LYS A 167 -1.77 14.30 28.98
C LYS A 167 -1.74 14.76 27.52
N LYS A 168 -1.37 16.02 27.26
CA LYS A 168 -1.25 16.58 25.91
C LYS A 168 -0.15 15.89 25.10
N HIS A 169 1.01 15.66 25.72
CA HIS A 169 2.12 14.91 25.11
C HIS A 169 1.70 13.46 24.80
N ARG A 170 1.13 12.72 25.75
CA ARG A 170 0.64 11.36 25.53
C ARG A 170 -0.39 11.28 24.39
N ARG A 171 -1.28 12.27 24.29
CA ARG A 171 -2.27 12.36 23.20
C ARG A 171 -1.60 12.62 21.84
N GLN A 172 -0.57 13.46 21.78
CA GLN A 172 0.19 13.71 20.55
C GLN A 172 0.96 12.48 20.10
N VAL A 173 1.63 11.75 21.00
CA VAL A 173 2.39 10.55 20.60
C VAL A 173 1.44 9.40 20.22
N LEU A 174 0.31 9.24 20.93
CA LEU A 174 -0.73 8.27 20.53
C LEU A 174 -1.33 8.61 19.17
N PHE A 175 -1.60 9.90 18.90
CA PHE A 175 -2.08 10.36 17.61
C PHE A 175 -1.06 10.06 16.50
N SER A 176 0.23 10.35 16.74
CA SER A 176 1.30 9.99 15.80
C SER A 176 1.34 8.49 15.52
N GLY A 177 1.24 7.63 16.55
CA GLY A 177 1.22 6.18 16.37
C GLY A 177 0.00 5.67 15.60
N ILE A 178 -1.17 6.30 15.78
CA ILE A 178 -2.38 5.97 15.00
C ILE A 178 -2.23 6.41 13.54
N ILE A 179 -1.69 7.61 13.28
CA ILE A 179 -1.45 8.08 11.92
C ILE A 179 -0.43 7.18 11.21
N THR A 180 0.64 6.77 11.90
CA THR A 180 1.60 5.78 11.39
C THR A 180 0.91 4.45 11.06
N ALA A 181 0.05 3.94 11.94
CA ALA A 181 -0.69 2.72 11.67
C ALA A 181 -1.65 2.86 10.47
N ILE A 182 -2.29 4.02 10.28
CA ILE A 182 -3.16 4.30 9.12
C ILE A 182 -2.34 4.37 7.83
N GLY A 183 -1.24 5.11 7.81
CA GLY A 183 -0.34 5.19 6.65
C GLY A 183 0.16 3.81 6.23
N ILE A 184 0.60 3.00 7.20
CA ILE A 184 1.06 1.64 6.96
C ILE A 184 -0.08 0.70 6.52
N SER A 185 -1.29 0.87 7.04
CA SER A 185 -2.46 0.12 6.53
C SER A 185 -2.72 0.40 5.05
N LEU A 186 -2.42 1.62 4.58
CA LEU A 186 -2.54 1.99 3.18
C LEU A 186 -1.36 1.50 2.33
N HIS A 187 -0.23 1.13 2.94
CA HIS A 187 0.89 0.46 2.29
C HIS A 187 0.59 -1.03 2.03
N ASN A 188 0.04 -1.67 3.05
CA ASN A 188 -0.36 -3.08 3.04
C ASN A 188 -1.52 -3.37 2.08
N PHE A 189 -2.38 -2.38 1.79
CA PHE A 189 -3.48 -2.58 0.86
C PHE A 189 -3.00 -2.92 -0.58
N PRO A 190 -2.16 -2.10 -1.24
CA PRO A 190 -1.52 -2.44 -2.52
C PRO A 190 -0.81 -3.78 -2.56
N GLU A 191 -0.19 -4.23 -1.48
CA GLU A 191 0.45 -5.54 -1.40
C GLU A 191 -0.55 -6.68 -1.50
N GLY A 192 -1.67 -6.58 -0.76
CA GLY A 192 -2.79 -7.50 -0.89
C GLY A 192 -3.32 -7.55 -2.33
N MET A 193 -3.43 -6.39 -3.00
CA MET A 193 -3.78 -6.33 -4.42
C MET A 193 -2.76 -7.06 -5.29
N ALA A 194 -1.47 -6.86 -5.03
CA ALA A 194 -0.37 -7.50 -5.76
C ALA A 194 -0.44 -9.02 -5.64
N VAL A 195 -0.65 -9.56 -4.43
CA VAL A 195 -0.79 -11.01 -4.18
C VAL A 195 -1.99 -11.59 -4.91
N PHE A 196 -3.14 -10.90 -4.90
CA PHE A 196 -4.32 -11.36 -5.65
C PHE A 196 -4.07 -11.38 -7.15
N LEU A 197 -3.64 -10.26 -7.74
CA LEU A 197 -3.38 -10.16 -9.18
C LEU A 197 -2.26 -11.11 -9.63
N GLY A 198 -1.23 -11.28 -8.80
CA GLY A 198 -0.15 -12.24 -9.02
C GLY A 198 -0.66 -13.69 -9.00
N SER A 199 -1.55 -14.03 -8.07
CA SER A 199 -2.19 -15.36 -8.01
C SER A 199 -3.10 -15.63 -9.20
N MET A 200 -3.79 -14.60 -9.71
CA MET A 200 -4.57 -14.68 -10.96
C MET A 200 -3.69 -14.93 -12.18
N LYS A 201 -2.46 -14.39 -12.19
CA LYS A 201 -1.46 -14.65 -13.24
C LYS A 201 -0.88 -16.06 -13.14
N GLY A 202 -0.72 -16.58 -11.93
CA GLY A 202 -0.36 -17.97 -11.68
C GLY A 202 0.16 -18.20 -10.26
N LEU A 203 0.03 -19.43 -9.75
CA LEU A 203 0.40 -19.78 -8.38
C LEU A 203 1.86 -19.45 -8.06
N ARG A 204 2.78 -19.70 -9.00
CA ARG A 204 4.21 -19.38 -8.87
C ARG A 204 4.44 -17.88 -8.64
N VAL A 205 3.75 -17.04 -9.41
CA VAL A 205 3.86 -15.57 -9.28
C VAL A 205 3.28 -15.13 -7.94
N GLY A 206 2.09 -15.63 -7.58
CA GLY A 206 1.48 -15.35 -6.28
C GLY A 206 2.37 -15.72 -5.09
N ILE A 207 2.98 -16.91 -5.10
CA ILE A 207 3.89 -17.37 -4.03
C ILE A 207 5.14 -16.48 -3.97
N ASN A 208 5.74 -16.14 -5.11
CA ASN A 208 6.93 -15.30 -5.15
C ASN A 208 6.66 -13.91 -4.56
N LEU A 209 5.55 -13.29 -4.96
CA LEU A 209 5.12 -12.01 -4.39
C LEU A 209 4.85 -12.14 -2.90
N ALA A 210 4.07 -13.13 -2.47
CA ALA A 210 3.71 -13.30 -1.07
C ALA A 210 4.92 -13.53 -0.15
N PHE A 211 5.92 -14.30 -0.61
CA PHE A 211 7.15 -14.52 0.14
C PHE A 211 7.98 -13.24 0.26
N ALA A 212 8.14 -12.52 -0.85
CA ALA A 212 8.81 -11.23 -0.84
C ALA A 212 8.09 -10.23 0.06
N ILE A 213 6.76 -10.27 0.04
CA ILE A 213 5.90 -9.40 0.83
C ILE A 213 6.07 -9.68 2.33
N ALA A 214 5.97 -10.95 2.71
CA ALA A 214 6.21 -11.41 4.07
C ALA A 214 7.57 -10.96 4.63
N LEU A 215 8.62 -10.97 3.81
CA LEU A 215 9.96 -10.58 4.24
C LEU A 215 10.10 -9.09 4.55
N HIS A 216 9.44 -8.19 3.81
CA HIS A 216 9.47 -6.76 4.15
C HIS A 216 8.49 -6.44 5.29
N ASN A 217 7.42 -7.23 5.45
CA ASN A 217 6.42 -7.03 6.49
C ASN A 217 6.97 -7.25 7.90
N ILE A 218 8.02 -8.06 8.07
CA ILE A 218 8.71 -8.18 9.37
C ILE A 218 9.35 -6.83 9.81
N PRO A 219 10.28 -6.22 9.02
CA PRO A 219 10.78 -4.86 9.26
C PRO A 219 9.68 -3.80 9.48
N GLU A 220 8.59 -3.89 8.73
CA GLU A 220 7.48 -2.95 8.81
C GLU A 220 6.68 -3.10 10.11
N GLY A 221 6.40 -4.33 10.53
CA GLY A 221 5.80 -4.63 11.82
C GLY A 221 6.58 -4.04 13.00
N VAL A 222 7.92 -4.09 12.93
CA VAL A 222 8.80 -3.43 13.90
C VAL A 222 8.62 -1.90 13.86
N ALA A 223 8.51 -1.32 12.67
CA ALA A 223 8.34 0.12 12.46
C ALA A 223 6.99 0.65 12.93
N VAL A 224 5.90 -0.13 12.83
CA VAL A 224 4.60 0.21 13.43
C VAL A 224 4.67 0.09 14.96
N ALA A 225 5.20 -1.03 15.45
CA ALA A 225 5.10 -1.38 16.86
C ALA A 225 5.96 -0.49 17.77
N LEU A 226 7.17 -0.11 17.32
CA LEU A 226 8.15 0.60 18.15
C LEU A 226 7.67 2.00 18.59
N PRO A 227 7.20 2.89 17.69
CA PRO A 227 6.69 4.20 18.09
C PRO A 227 5.44 4.09 18.97
N VAL A 228 4.53 3.15 18.66
CA VAL A 228 3.33 2.91 19.46
C VAL A 228 3.70 2.42 20.86
N TYR A 229 4.69 1.53 20.98
CA TYR A 229 5.17 1.05 22.27
C TYR A 229 5.79 2.19 23.08
N PHE A 230 6.66 3.01 22.47
CA PHE A 230 7.25 4.16 23.16
C PHE A 230 6.21 5.20 23.57
N ALA A 231 5.13 5.37 22.80
CA ALA A 231 4.02 6.28 23.09
C ALA A 231 3.12 5.80 24.23
N THR A 232 2.76 4.53 24.19
CA THR A 232 1.69 3.96 25.04
C THR A 232 2.22 3.23 26.25
N GLN A 233 3.49 2.82 26.22
CA GLN A 233 4.13 1.89 27.13
C GLN A 233 3.40 0.54 27.22
N SER A 234 2.58 0.21 26.21
CA SER A 234 1.76 -1.00 26.18
C SER A 234 2.16 -1.88 25.01
N LYS A 235 2.82 -2.99 25.33
CA LYS A 235 3.21 -4.03 24.36
C LYS A 235 2.00 -4.57 23.59
N TRP A 236 0.87 -4.76 24.26
CA TRP A 236 -0.36 -5.23 23.62
C TRP A 236 -0.96 -4.24 22.63
N GLN A 237 -0.91 -2.92 22.92
CA GLN A 237 -1.40 -1.91 21.97
C GLN A 237 -0.53 -1.83 20.72
N ALA A 238 0.80 -1.92 20.88
CA ALA A 238 1.74 -1.99 19.77
C ALA A 238 1.48 -3.22 18.87
N PHE A 239 1.30 -4.40 19.48
CA PHE A 239 0.93 -5.62 18.75
C PHE A 239 -0.38 -5.43 17.99
N LYS A 240 -1.44 -4.99 18.69
CA LYS A 240 -2.78 -4.88 18.11
C LYS A 240 -2.81 -3.93 16.92
N LEU A 241 -2.14 -2.77 17.01
CA LEU A 241 -2.10 -1.81 15.90
C LEU A 241 -1.31 -2.35 14.70
N ALA A 242 -0.19 -3.04 14.92
CA ALA A 242 0.56 -3.69 13.84
C ALA A 242 -0.20 -4.87 13.21
N THR A 243 -0.91 -5.67 14.01
CA THR A 243 -1.79 -6.72 13.47
C THR A 243 -2.92 -6.12 12.64
N LEU A 244 -3.56 -5.05 13.14
CA LEU A 244 -4.65 -4.39 12.40
C LEU A 244 -4.17 -3.79 11.09
N SER A 245 -2.96 -3.23 11.02
CA SER A 245 -2.40 -2.76 9.76
C SER A 245 -2.07 -3.92 8.82
N GLY A 246 -1.52 -5.03 9.33
CA GLY A 246 -1.29 -6.26 8.54
C GLY A 246 -2.55 -6.85 7.92
N LEU A 247 -3.70 -6.72 8.59
CA LEU A 247 -5.00 -7.17 8.06
C LEU A 247 -5.50 -6.35 6.86
N ALA A 248 -4.85 -5.23 6.51
CA ALA A 248 -5.16 -4.49 5.29
C ALA A 248 -4.78 -5.27 4.01
N GLU A 249 -3.81 -6.18 4.06
CA GLU A 249 -3.46 -7.04 2.93
C GLU A 249 -4.62 -7.98 2.52
N PRO A 250 -5.14 -8.86 3.40
CA PRO A 250 -6.25 -9.73 3.01
C PRO A 250 -7.51 -8.92 2.67
N LEU A 251 -7.68 -7.73 3.27
CA LEU A 251 -8.74 -6.80 2.86
C LEU A 251 -8.54 -6.31 1.41
N GLY A 252 -7.29 -6.06 1.00
CA GLY A 252 -6.92 -5.78 -0.38
C GLY A 252 -7.33 -6.89 -1.34
N VAL A 253 -7.07 -8.15 -0.98
CA VAL A 253 -7.53 -9.31 -1.77
C VAL A 253 -9.05 -9.32 -1.90
N ILE A 254 -9.79 -9.17 -0.78
CA ILE A 254 -11.26 -9.19 -0.78
C ILE A 254 -11.83 -8.09 -1.69
N ILE A 255 -11.32 -6.86 -1.56
CA ILE A 255 -11.82 -5.72 -2.33
C ILE A 255 -11.52 -5.89 -3.81
N VAL A 256 -10.31 -6.30 -4.18
CA VAL A 256 -9.97 -6.49 -5.61
C VAL A 256 -10.69 -7.70 -6.20
N ALA A 257 -10.84 -8.80 -5.46
CA ALA A 257 -11.63 -9.95 -5.90
C ALA A 257 -13.11 -9.59 -6.13
N TYR A 258 -13.68 -8.72 -5.28
CA TYR A 258 -15.04 -8.21 -5.46
C TYR A 258 -15.18 -7.28 -6.67
N LEU A 259 -14.21 -6.39 -6.90
CA LEU A 259 -14.22 -5.44 -8.02
C LEU A 259 -13.93 -6.09 -9.37
N PHE A 260 -13.15 -7.18 -9.38
CA PHE A 260 -12.76 -7.91 -10.57
C PHE A 260 -13.15 -9.40 -10.47
N PRO A 261 -14.45 -9.73 -10.40
CA PRO A 261 -14.96 -11.07 -10.14
C PRO A 261 -14.98 -11.96 -11.39
N SER A 262 -14.21 -11.65 -12.43
CA SER A 262 -14.21 -12.38 -13.70
C SER A 262 -12.78 -12.48 -14.22
N SER A 263 -12.51 -13.46 -15.08
CA SER A 263 -11.23 -13.61 -15.77
C SER A 263 -10.83 -12.30 -16.45
N LEU A 264 -9.92 -11.57 -15.80
CA LEU A 264 -9.43 -10.29 -16.28
C LEU A 264 -8.80 -10.49 -17.65
N ASN A 265 -9.05 -9.54 -18.56
CA ASN A 265 -8.29 -9.49 -19.80
C ASN A 265 -6.79 -9.48 -19.46
N PRO A 266 -5.95 -10.36 -20.06
CA PRO A 266 -4.53 -10.46 -19.72
C PRO A 266 -3.78 -9.12 -19.81
N GLU A 267 -4.15 -8.26 -20.76
CA GLU A 267 -3.57 -6.92 -20.91
C GLU A 267 -3.93 -6.02 -19.71
N ILE A 268 -5.18 -6.09 -19.24
CA ILE A 268 -5.64 -5.34 -18.07
C ILE A 268 -4.99 -5.89 -16.80
N LEU A 269 -4.83 -7.21 -16.67
CA LEU A 269 -4.17 -7.83 -15.53
C LEU A 269 -2.72 -7.36 -15.38
N GLU A 270 -1.94 -7.41 -16.46
CA GLU A 270 -0.55 -6.93 -16.47
C GLU A 270 -0.48 -5.40 -16.28
N GLY A 271 -1.46 -4.66 -16.81
CA GLY A 271 -1.60 -3.23 -16.54
C GLY A 271 -1.85 -2.94 -15.06
N LEU A 272 -2.76 -3.65 -14.42
CA LEU A 272 -3.04 -3.51 -12.98
C LEU A 272 -1.81 -3.86 -12.14
N LEU A 273 -1.09 -4.94 -12.46
CA LEU A 273 0.17 -5.30 -11.81
C LEU A 273 1.23 -4.19 -11.97
N GLY A 274 1.39 -3.65 -13.17
CA GLY A 274 2.28 -2.52 -13.42
C GLY A 274 1.88 -1.26 -12.62
N GLY A 275 0.58 -0.99 -12.53
CA GLY A 275 0.02 0.08 -11.70
C GLY A 275 0.31 -0.12 -10.21
N VAL A 276 0.11 -1.33 -9.69
CA VAL A 276 0.47 -1.67 -8.30
C VAL A 276 1.96 -1.48 -8.05
N GLY A 277 2.82 -1.88 -9.00
CA GLY A 277 4.26 -1.60 -8.93
C GLY A 277 4.57 -0.09 -8.84
N GLY A 278 3.83 0.74 -9.56
CA GLY A 278 3.94 2.20 -9.45
C GLY A 278 3.51 2.75 -8.09
N VAL A 279 2.40 2.23 -7.55
CA VAL A 279 1.92 2.57 -6.20
C VAL A 279 2.98 2.23 -5.14
N MET A 280 3.51 1.00 -5.18
CA MET A 280 4.54 0.53 -4.24
C MET A 280 5.82 1.35 -4.36
N ALA A 281 6.29 1.66 -5.58
CA ALA A 281 7.46 2.51 -5.78
C ALA A 281 7.28 3.92 -5.18
N PHE A 282 6.11 4.55 -5.38
CA PHE A 282 5.82 5.85 -4.78
C PHE A 282 5.86 5.78 -3.26
N LEU A 283 5.14 4.83 -2.67
CA LEU A 283 5.09 4.61 -1.22
C LEU A 283 6.48 4.42 -0.61
N THR A 284 7.30 3.56 -1.22
CA THR A 284 8.65 3.30 -0.75
C THR A 284 9.53 4.55 -0.76
N LEU A 285 9.43 5.37 -1.81
CA LEU A 285 10.22 6.59 -1.93
C LEU A 285 9.68 7.74 -1.07
N HIS A 286 8.37 7.80 -0.84
CA HIS A 286 7.72 8.86 -0.09
C HIS A 286 7.78 8.63 1.42
N GLU A 287 7.69 7.37 1.87
CA GLU A 287 7.54 7.06 3.30
C GLU A 287 8.76 6.31 3.85
N MET A 288 9.09 5.15 3.29
CA MET A 288 10.10 4.24 3.87
C MET A 288 11.52 4.80 3.75
N LEU A 289 11.89 5.33 2.58
CA LEU A 289 13.24 5.83 2.32
C LEU A 289 13.57 7.07 3.17
N PRO A 290 12.70 8.08 3.29
CA PRO A 290 12.90 9.19 4.23
C PRO A 290 13.03 8.71 5.67
N LEU A 291 12.18 7.78 6.11
CA LEU A 291 12.26 7.21 7.46
C LEU A 291 13.60 6.52 7.74
N ALA A 292 14.13 5.81 6.74
CA ALA A 292 15.45 5.19 6.81
C ALA A 292 16.56 6.26 6.94
N PHE A 293 16.44 7.38 6.22
CA PHE A 293 17.40 8.49 6.29
C PHE A 293 17.36 9.19 7.64
N ASP A 294 16.17 9.44 8.18
CA ASP A 294 15.98 10.12 9.46
C ASP A 294 16.59 9.32 10.62
N TYR A 295 16.47 7.99 10.60
CA TYR A 295 16.91 7.15 11.71
C TYR A 295 18.31 6.55 11.58
N ALA A 296 18.74 6.13 10.39
CA ALA A 296 20.05 5.50 10.19
C ALA A 296 21.09 6.43 9.54
N GLY A 297 20.65 7.56 9.00
CA GLY A 297 21.47 8.48 8.21
C GLY A 297 21.62 8.02 6.76
N PRO A 298 21.76 8.95 5.79
CA PRO A 298 21.72 8.64 4.36
C PRO A 298 22.74 7.58 3.93
N LYS A 299 23.99 7.69 4.42
CA LYS A 299 25.07 6.77 4.06
C LYS A 299 24.78 5.32 4.44
N GLN A 300 24.15 5.08 5.60
CA GLN A 300 23.87 3.71 6.05
C GLN A 300 22.57 3.18 5.45
N ALA A 301 21.55 4.03 5.35
CA ALA A 301 20.29 3.68 4.70
C ALA A 301 20.50 3.27 3.24
N VAL A 302 21.29 4.00 2.45
CA VAL A 302 21.59 3.63 1.06
C VAL A 302 22.27 2.26 0.97
N LYS A 303 23.20 1.95 1.88
CA LYS A 303 23.81 0.60 1.93
C LYS A 303 22.77 -0.48 2.23
N ALA A 304 21.87 -0.22 3.16
CA ALA A 304 20.78 -1.14 3.51
C ALA A 304 19.81 -1.33 2.32
N VAL A 305 19.47 -0.27 1.59
CA VAL A 305 18.66 -0.34 0.36
C VAL A 305 19.31 -1.26 -0.66
N PHE A 306 20.57 -1.04 -1.02
CA PHE A 306 21.25 -1.90 -2.00
C PHE A 306 21.42 -3.34 -1.50
N LEU A 307 21.61 -3.55 -0.19
CA LEU A 307 21.62 -4.89 0.39
C LEU A 307 20.25 -5.57 0.25
N GLY A 308 19.16 -4.84 0.49
CA GLY A 308 17.80 -5.30 0.25
C GLY A 308 17.57 -5.66 -1.21
N MET A 309 18.00 -4.80 -2.13
CA MET A 309 17.88 -5.09 -3.57
C MET A 309 18.64 -6.36 -3.97
N ALA A 310 19.88 -6.51 -3.52
CA ALA A 310 20.68 -7.70 -3.79
C ALA A 310 20.03 -8.97 -3.21
N PHE A 311 19.50 -8.88 -1.99
CA PHE A 311 18.79 -9.98 -1.34
C PHE A 311 17.53 -10.36 -2.12
N MET A 312 16.75 -9.38 -2.59
CA MET A 312 15.53 -9.63 -3.36
C MET A 312 15.85 -10.29 -4.70
N SER A 313 16.84 -9.78 -5.43
CA SER A 313 17.28 -10.40 -6.68
C SER A 313 17.75 -11.84 -6.48
N ALA A 314 18.51 -12.11 -5.42
CA ALA A 314 18.93 -13.48 -5.09
C ALA A 314 17.74 -14.38 -4.72
N SER A 315 16.76 -13.84 -3.99
CA SER A 315 15.55 -14.56 -3.57
C SER A 315 14.66 -14.92 -4.76
N LEU A 316 14.43 -13.98 -5.68
CA LEU A 316 13.69 -14.22 -6.92
C LEU A 316 14.37 -15.30 -7.78
N TYR A 317 15.69 -15.22 -7.94
CA TYR A 317 16.46 -16.22 -8.68
C TYR A 317 16.38 -17.61 -8.03
N PHE A 318 16.52 -17.68 -6.70
CA PHE A 318 16.41 -18.93 -5.97
C PHE A 318 15.02 -19.57 -6.10
N LEU A 319 13.96 -18.76 -6.00
CA LEU A 319 12.57 -19.21 -6.18
C LEU A 319 12.32 -19.67 -7.62
N GLU A 320 12.88 -18.98 -8.61
CA GLU A 320 12.77 -19.36 -10.02
C GLU A 320 13.41 -20.74 -10.30
N ILE A 321 14.51 -21.08 -9.64
CA ILE A 321 15.15 -22.39 -9.74
C ILE A 321 14.38 -23.46 -8.95
N SER A 322 13.89 -23.11 -7.77
CA SER A 322 13.36 -24.08 -6.80
C SER A 322 11.92 -24.52 -7.09
N LEU A 323 11.11 -23.64 -7.67
CA LEU A 323 9.74 -23.98 -8.05
C LEU A 323 9.75 -24.72 -9.41
N PRO A 324 8.97 -25.78 -9.64
CA PRO A 324 8.72 -26.28 -10.98
C PRO A 324 8.19 -25.18 -11.92
N LYS A 325 8.45 -25.27 -13.23
CA LYS A 325 7.87 -24.34 -14.23
C LYS A 325 6.36 -24.55 -14.42
N ASP A 326 5.88 -25.72 -14.00
CA ASP A 326 4.58 -26.30 -14.29
C ASP A 326 3.72 -26.45 -13.02
N ILE A 327 3.90 -25.53 -12.06
CA ILE A 327 2.91 -25.35 -10.98
C ILE A 327 1.69 -24.61 -11.56
N SER A 328 0.86 -25.35 -12.29
CA SER A 328 -0.49 -24.92 -12.69
C SER A 328 -1.50 -25.43 -11.64
N LEU A 329 -2.39 -24.54 -11.20
CA LEU A 329 -3.65 -24.92 -10.54
C LEU A 329 -4.65 -25.45 -11.56
#